data_AF-A0A397FL40-F1
#
_entry.id   AF-A0A397FL40-F1
#
_cell.length_a   1.000
_cell.length_b   1.000
_cell.length_c   1.000
_cell.angle_alpha   90.00
_cell.angle_beta   90.00
_cell.angle_gamma   90.00
#
_symmetry.space_group_name_H-M   'P 1'
#
loop_
_entity.id
_entity.type
_entity.pdbx_description
1 polymer ?
#
loop_
_entity_poly.entity_id
_entity_poly.type
_entity_poly.pdbx_seq_one_letter_code
_entity_poly.pdbx_strand_id
1 'polypeptide(L)'
;MNAAAVAVKEVVGSLLRKQSAHVANILAISFDKSTSDAPFLDNDRAIEAACRSSFVGPLGAYHDIVAATLKAKRLVHEDKFVLAYDEHISGFIKFLEVFREESNWLVPWLHVFVYDARMLALYADVEAGKKRGDGEVHDNVKNAEQHLKRAFSMTVNDRAAPDLSKRPGTLYIVNQLFKIYFHVYLIRDKKNQLKLVDFQAAVDAVDSADLDMDALESLVANLIFMGYVKGYISHKLKILVLSKSNPFPAITDVLQDQSA
;
A
#
# COMPACT_ATOMS: atom_id res chain seq x y z
N MET A 1 27.48 -12.93 7.21
CA MET A 1 26.73 -11.65 7.18
C MET A 1 25.29 -12.01 7.41
N ASN A 2 24.60 -11.38 8.36
CA ASN A 2 23.19 -11.67 8.59
C ASN A 2 22.34 -11.13 7.41
N ALA A 3 21.13 -11.67 7.21
CA ALA A 3 20.29 -11.35 6.05
C ALA A 3 19.92 -9.86 6.03
N ALA A 4 19.70 -9.25 7.19
CA ALA A 4 19.44 -7.83 7.38
C ALA A 4 20.58 -6.97 6.82
N ALA A 5 21.84 -7.27 7.13
CA ALA A 5 22.98 -6.49 6.60
C ALA A 5 23.13 -6.62 5.08
N VAL A 6 22.83 -7.79 4.50
CA VAL A 6 22.81 -7.97 3.03
C VAL A 6 21.71 -7.11 2.41
N ALA A 7 20.48 -7.23 2.91
CA ALA A 7 19.34 -6.46 2.42
C ALA A 7 19.57 -4.95 2.55
N VAL A 8 20.05 -4.48 3.71
CA VAL A 8 20.33 -3.05 3.95
C VAL A 8 21.40 -2.53 2.99
N LYS A 9 22.48 -3.29 2.75
CA LYS A 9 23.52 -2.88 1.80
C LYS A 9 22.98 -2.72 0.38
N GLU A 10 22.13 -3.64 -0.05
CA GLU A 10 21.49 -3.61 -1.37
C GLU A 10 20.49 -2.44 -1.50
N VAL A 11 19.70 -2.20 -0.45
CA VAL A 11 18.81 -1.03 -0.36
C VAL A 11 19.60 0.27 -0.45
N VAL A 12 20.67 0.44 0.33
CA VAL A 12 21.52 1.64 0.29
C VAL A 12 22.09 1.88 -1.11
N GLY A 13 22.64 0.84 -1.74
CA GLY A 13 23.15 0.95 -3.11
C GLY A 13 22.08 1.39 -4.11
N SER A 14 20.85 0.94 -3.92
CA SER A 14 19.72 1.23 -4.81
C SER A 14 19.13 2.61 -4.58
N LEU A 15 19.11 3.10 -3.34
CA LEU A 15 18.73 4.48 -3.01
C LEU A 15 19.72 5.48 -3.62
N LEU A 16 21.03 5.21 -3.55
CA LEU A 16 22.06 6.05 -4.19
C LEU A 16 21.89 6.15 -5.71
N ARG A 17 21.30 5.11 -6.34
CA ARG A 17 21.01 5.06 -7.78
C ARG A 17 19.56 5.45 -8.12
N LYS A 18 18.76 5.90 -7.15
CA LYS A 18 17.32 6.19 -7.30
C LYS A 18 16.51 5.04 -7.90
N GLN A 19 16.86 3.80 -7.56
CA GLN A 19 16.21 2.56 -8.04
C GLN A 19 15.14 2.08 -7.05
N SER A 20 14.08 2.86 -6.84
CA SER A 20 13.06 2.56 -5.82
C SER A 20 12.31 1.25 -6.07
N ALA A 21 12.09 0.83 -7.32
CA ALA A 21 11.43 -0.43 -7.64
C ALA A 21 12.23 -1.62 -7.08
N HIS A 22 13.56 -1.54 -7.14
CA HIS A 22 14.42 -2.57 -6.59
C HIS A 22 14.45 -2.52 -5.06
N VAL A 23 14.47 -1.32 -4.46
CA VAL A 23 14.29 -1.16 -3.00
C VAL A 23 12.98 -1.80 -2.54
N ALA A 24 11.89 -1.53 -3.26
CA ALA A 24 10.57 -2.07 -2.97
C ALA A 24 10.55 -3.59 -3.04
N ASN A 25 11.20 -4.21 -4.03
CA ASN A 25 11.29 -5.67 -4.16
C ASN A 25 12.05 -6.32 -3.00
N ILE A 26 13.17 -5.73 -2.55
CA ILE A 26 13.95 -6.27 -1.42
C ILE A 26 13.10 -6.26 -0.13
N LEU A 27 12.40 -5.15 0.07
CA LEU A 27 11.66 -4.88 1.30
C LEU A 27 10.23 -5.44 1.32
N ALA A 28 9.69 -5.84 0.17
CA ALA A 28 8.35 -6.39 0.05
C ALA A 28 8.12 -7.56 1.01
N ILE A 29 6.93 -7.57 1.60
CA ILE A 29 6.49 -8.62 2.51
C ILE A 29 5.78 -9.72 1.71
N SER A 30 6.25 -10.96 1.84
CA SER A 30 5.52 -12.11 1.27
C SER A 30 4.41 -12.53 2.23
N PHE A 31 3.18 -12.54 1.73
CA PHE A 31 2.00 -13.05 2.44
C PHE A 31 1.62 -14.47 2.02
N ASP A 32 2.21 -14.98 0.94
CA ASP A 32 2.05 -16.36 0.52
C ASP A 32 3.08 -17.25 1.22
N LYS A 33 2.61 -18.32 1.86
CA LYS A 33 3.47 -19.33 2.51
C LYS A 33 3.95 -20.41 1.51
N SER A 34 3.43 -20.39 0.27
CA SER A 34 3.81 -21.33 -0.79
C SER A 34 5.12 -20.94 -1.49
N THR A 35 5.54 -19.68 -1.39
CA THR A 35 6.83 -19.22 -1.89
C THR A 35 7.96 -19.77 -1.02
N SER A 36 8.94 -20.40 -1.65
CA SER A 36 10.10 -21.04 -1.01
C SER A 36 11.14 -20.03 -0.47
N ASP A 37 10.72 -18.81 -0.14
CA ASP A 37 11.65 -17.79 0.33
C ASP A 37 12.19 -18.19 1.70
N ALA A 38 13.52 -18.12 1.85
CA ALA A 38 14.15 -18.37 3.13
C ALA A 38 13.58 -17.38 4.17
N PRO A 39 13.20 -17.85 5.36
CA PRO A 39 12.56 -16.99 6.35
C PRO A 39 13.52 -15.89 6.80
N PHE A 40 13.02 -14.65 6.85
CA PHE A 40 13.78 -13.52 7.39
C PHE A 40 13.70 -13.54 8.93
N LEU A 41 14.75 -14.03 9.59
CA LEU A 41 14.78 -14.34 11.03
C LEU A 41 15.69 -13.43 11.87
N ASP A 42 16.25 -12.38 11.29
CA ASP A 42 17.15 -11.47 12.02
C ASP A 42 16.41 -10.65 13.07
N ASN A 43 16.83 -10.73 14.34
CA ASN A 43 16.19 -9.99 15.43
C ASN A 43 16.34 -8.46 15.31
N ASP A 44 15.55 -7.72 16.09
CA ASP A 44 15.52 -6.25 16.02
C ASP A 44 16.89 -5.61 16.27
N ARG A 45 17.73 -6.18 17.15
CA ARG A 45 19.08 -5.66 17.38
C ARG A 45 19.96 -5.78 16.13
N ALA A 46 19.85 -6.90 15.42
CA ALA A 46 20.56 -7.16 14.18
C ALA A 46 20.10 -6.21 13.06
N ILE A 47 18.79 -6.00 12.92
CA ILE A 47 18.20 -5.05 11.97
C ILE A 47 18.68 -3.62 12.27
N GLU A 48 18.54 -3.18 13.52
CA GLU A 48 18.95 -1.84 13.97
C GLU A 48 20.46 -1.60 13.82
N ALA A 49 21.29 -2.62 14.06
CA ALA A 49 22.73 -2.52 13.85
C ALA A 49 23.09 -2.38 12.36
N ALA A 50 22.42 -3.15 11.49
CA ALA A 50 22.60 -3.06 10.04
C ALA A 50 22.19 -1.69 9.51
N CYS A 51 21.03 -1.18 9.92
CA CYS A 51 20.52 0.12 9.49
C CYS A 51 21.41 1.27 9.99
N ARG A 52 21.74 1.34 11.28
CA ARG A 52 22.55 2.43 11.86
C ARG A 52 23.93 2.59 11.22
N SER A 53 24.56 1.49 10.82
CA SER A 53 25.88 1.51 10.18
C SER A 53 25.86 1.93 8.71
N SER A 54 24.69 1.89 8.06
CA SER A 54 24.57 2.04 6.60
C SER A 54 23.82 3.30 6.17
N PHE A 55 22.88 3.79 6.98
CA PHE A 55 22.08 5.00 6.68
C PHE A 55 22.68 6.24 7.36
N VAL A 56 23.68 6.84 6.71
CA VAL A 56 24.36 8.05 7.17
C VAL A 56 24.16 9.22 6.19
N GLY A 57 24.30 10.45 6.68
CA GLY A 57 24.19 11.66 5.86
C GLY A 57 22.81 11.79 5.19
N PRO A 58 22.72 12.06 3.87
CA PRO A 58 21.44 12.22 3.15
C PRO A 58 20.54 10.98 3.21
N LEU A 59 21.11 9.79 3.40
CA LEU A 59 20.32 8.55 3.51
C LEU A 59 19.74 8.33 4.91
N GLY A 60 20.09 9.16 5.90
CA GLY A 60 19.59 9.02 7.27
C GLY A 60 18.07 9.06 7.37
N ALA A 61 17.39 9.79 6.48
CA ALA A 61 15.92 9.85 6.43
C ALA A 61 15.25 8.50 6.09
N TYR A 62 16.01 7.56 5.51
CA TYR A 62 15.52 6.21 5.16
C TYR A 62 15.77 5.17 6.25
N HIS A 63 16.53 5.50 7.29
CA HIS A 63 16.88 4.58 8.37
C HIS A 63 15.64 3.94 9.02
N ASP A 64 14.74 4.78 9.53
CA ASP A 64 13.57 4.32 10.28
C ASP A 64 12.57 3.62 9.36
N ILE A 65 12.48 4.05 8.10
CA ILE A 65 11.64 3.41 7.08
C ILE A 65 12.08 1.97 6.87
N VAL A 66 13.37 1.76 6.60
CA VAL A 66 13.91 0.44 6.26
C VAL A 66 13.94 -0.48 7.48
N ALA A 67 14.30 0.05 8.66
CA ALA A 67 14.27 -0.72 9.90
C ALA A 67 12.84 -1.23 10.21
N ALA A 68 11.84 -0.35 10.13
CA ALA A 68 10.44 -0.70 10.36
C ALA A 68 9.94 -1.76 9.37
N THR A 69 10.23 -1.62 8.07
CA THR A 69 9.79 -2.61 7.07
C THR A 69 10.44 -3.98 7.27
N LEU A 70 11.74 -4.04 7.62
CA LEU A 70 12.42 -5.31 7.90
C LEU A 70 11.87 -5.98 9.18
N LYS A 71 11.53 -5.20 10.21
CA LYS A 71 10.86 -5.71 11.41
C LYS A 71 9.47 -6.25 11.09
N ALA A 72 8.67 -5.52 10.31
CA ALA A 72 7.36 -5.99 9.86
C ALA A 72 7.47 -7.30 9.07
N LYS A 73 8.43 -7.39 8.14
CA LYS A 73 8.72 -8.62 7.37
C LYS A 73 9.04 -9.80 8.28
N ARG A 74 9.91 -9.62 9.29
CA ARG A 74 10.19 -10.64 10.31
C ARG A 74 8.92 -11.05 11.07
N LEU A 75 8.15 -10.08 11.55
CA LEU A 75 6.96 -10.32 12.36
C LEU A 75 5.89 -11.10 11.59
N VAL A 76 5.78 -10.91 10.27
CA VAL A 76 4.93 -11.73 9.40
C VAL A 76 5.38 -13.19 9.35
N HIS A 77 6.69 -13.47 9.28
CA HIS A 77 7.20 -14.84 9.37
C HIS A 77 6.93 -15.50 10.74
N GLU A 78 6.73 -14.71 11.79
CA GLU A 78 6.35 -15.16 13.13
C GLU A 78 4.83 -15.23 13.35
N ASP A 79 4.01 -14.99 12.31
CA ASP A 79 2.54 -14.90 12.38
C ASP A 79 2.03 -13.85 13.40
N LYS A 80 2.80 -12.78 13.64
CA LYS A 80 2.47 -11.64 14.53
C LYS A 80 2.02 -10.43 13.71
N PHE A 81 0.87 -10.53 13.07
CA PHE A 81 0.35 -9.55 12.12
C PHE A 81 -0.05 -8.22 12.75
N VAL A 82 -0.60 -8.19 13.97
CA VAL A 82 -0.93 -6.94 14.66
C VAL A 82 0.34 -6.11 14.89
N LEU A 83 1.41 -6.73 15.40
CA LEU A 83 2.68 -6.04 15.60
C LEU A 83 3.36 -5.68 14.27
N ALA A 84 3.26 -6.55 13.26
CA ALA A 84 3.79 -6.27 11.93
C ALA A 84 3.10 -5.06 11.28
N TYR A 85 1.79 -4.93 11.46
CA TYR A 85 1.01 -3.79 10.99
C TYR A 85 1.46 -2.50 11.67
N ASP A 86 1.60 -2.50 13.00
CA ASP A 86 2.05 -1.32 13.75
C ASP A 86 3.45 -0.86 13.32
N GLU A 87 4.40 -1.79 13.17
CA GLU A 87 5.74 -1.50 12.66
C GLU A 87 5.68 -0.94 11.22
N HIS A 88 4.92 -1.58 10.33
CA HIS A 88 4.77 -1.13 8.95
C HIS A 88 4.19 0.29 8.85
N ILE A 89 3.17 0.60 9.65
CA ILE A 89 2.57 1.95 9.67
C ILE A 89 3.55 2.99 10.21
N SER A 90 4.35 2.66 11.22
CA SER A 90 5.43 3.53 11.70
C SER A 90 6.40 3.88 10.56
N GLY A 91 6.87 2.87 9.81
CA GLY A 91 7.71 3.06 8.63
C GLY A 91 7.01 3.83 7.51
N PHE A 92 5.73 3.58 7.28
CA PHE A 92 4.95 4.22 6.22
C PHE A 92 4.75 5.72 6.48
N ILE A 93 4.52 6.12 7.74
CA ILE A 93 4.45 7.55 8.11
C ILE A 93 5.77 8.24 7.79
N LYS A 94 6.90 7.64 8.15
CA LYS A 94 8.24 8.16 7.83
C LYS A 94 8.51 8.18 6.33
N PHE A 95 8.05 7.18 5.60
CA PHE A 95 8.10 7.17 4.14
C PHE A 95 7.33 8.34 3.54
N LEU A 96 6.12 8.63 4.01
CA LEU A 96 5.33 9.76 3.51
C LEU A 96 5.97 11.12 3.81
N GLU A 97 6.71 11.26 4.93
CA GLU A 97 7.52 12.46 5.21
C GLU A 97 8.58 12.68 4.11
N VAL A 98 9.32 11.63 3.75
CA VAL A 98 10.34 11.69 2.67
C VAL A 98 9.71 11.85 1.28
N PHE A 99 8.64 11.10 1.02
CA PHE A 99 7.94 11.09 -0.26
C PHE A 99 7.38 12.47 -0.63
N ARG A 100 7.03 13.28 0.37
CA ARG A 100 6.55 14.66 0.15
C ARG A 100 7.57 15.50 -0.62
N GLU A 101 8.83 15.41 -0.21
CA GLU A 101 9.93 16.26 -0.69
C GLU A 101 10.60 15.69 -1.96
N GLU A 102 10.43 14.39 -2.23
CA GLU A 102 11.04 13.70 -3.37
C GLU A 102 10.17 13.73 -4.64
N SER A 103 10.74 13.40 -5.80
CA SER A 103 9.97 13.28 -7.05
C SER A 103 9.29 11.91 -7.21
N ASN A 104 8.67 11.69 -8.36
CA ASN A 104 8.06 10.41 -8.75
C ASN A 104 8.97 9.17 -8.70
N TRP A 105 10.29 9.32 -8.56
CA TRP A 105 11.19 8.16 -8.51
C TRP A 105 10.88 7.23 -7.33
N LEU A 106 10.18 7.66 -6.28
CA LEU A 106 9.73 6.83 -5.16
C LEU A 106 8.37 6.14 -5.36
N VAL A 107 7.62 6.44 -6.42
CA VAL A 107 6.27 5.88 -6.67
C VAL A 107 6.25 4.34 -6.68
N PRO A 108 7.22 3.62 -7.29
CA PRO A 108 7.26 2.16 -7.21
C PRO A 108 7.30 1.62 -5.77
N TRP A 109 8.02 2.30 -4.86
CA TRP A 109 8.08 1.90 -3.46
C TRP A 109 6.80 2.26 -2.70
N LEU A 110 6.18 3.41 -3.02
CA LEU A 110 4.86 3.76 -2.50
C LEU A 110 3.81 2.67 -2.81
N HIS A 111 3.82 2.11 -4.03
CA HIS A 111 2.89 1.05 -4.43
C HIS A 111 2.99 -0.20 -3.54
N VAL A 112 4.21 -0.60 -3.16
CA VAL A 112 4.42 -1.72 -2.22
C VAL A 112 3.93 -1.32 -0.82
N PHE A 113 4.25 -0.11 -0.34
CA PHE A 113 3.80 0.37 0.97
C PHE A 113 2.27 0.34 1.14
N VAL A 114 1.51 0.83 0.15
CA VAL A 114 0.04 0.83 0.22
C VAL A 114 -0.57 -0.56 0.08
N TYR A 115 0.09 -1.45 -0.66
CA TYR A 115 -0.32 -2.85 -0.76
C TYR A 115 -0.10 -3.59 0.56
N ASP A 116 1.11 -3.49 1.12
CA ASP A 116 1.50 -4.13 2.37
C ASP A 116 0.65 -3.61 3.54
N ALA A 117 0.37 -2.30 3.60
CA ALA A 117 -0.51 -1.72 4.62
C ALA A 117 -1.91 -2.34 4.59
N ARG A 118 -2.50 -2.50 3.39
CA ARG A 118 -3.81 -3.15 3.23
C ARG A 118 -3.77 -4.61 3.64
N MET A 119 -2.77 -5.36 3.19
CA MET A 119 -2.67 -6.80 3.47
C MET A 119 -2.42 -7.05 4.97
N LEU A 120 -1.47 -6.35 5.57
CA LEU A 120 -1.18 -6.43 7.00
C LEU A 120 -2.40 -6.10 7.84
N ALA A 121 -3.14 -5.03 7.50
CA ALA A 121 -4.36 -4.67 8.22
C ALA A 121 -5.41 -5.80 8.20
N LEU A 122 -5.61 -6.44 7.04
CA LEU A 122 -6.53 -7.58 6.91
C LEU A 122 -6.10 -8.76 7.79
N TYR A 123 -4.81 -9.11 7.78
CA TYR A 123 -4.31 -10.19 8.63
C TYR A 123 -4.33 -9.82 10.12
N ALA A 124 -4.05 -8.57 10.47
CA ALA A 124 -4.10 -8.06 11.84
C ALA A 124 -5.51 -8.10 12.41
N ASP A 125 -6.52 -7.70 11.63
CA ASP A 125 -7.94 -7.79 12.04
C ASP A 125 -8.36 -9.25 12.26
N VAL A 126 -7.91 -10.18 11.40
CA VAL A 126 -8.15 -11.63 11.58
C VAL A 126 -7.45 -12.17 12.83
N GLU A 127 -6.19 -11.80 13.08
CA GLU A 127 -5.45 -12.20 14.28
C GLU A 127 -6.13 -11.68 15.55
N ALA A 128 -6.52 -10.41 15.56
CA ALA A 128 -7.15 -9.76 16.69
C ALA A 128 -8.54 -10.37 16.98
N GLY A 129 -9.33 -10.68 15.94
CA GLY A 129 -10.63 -11.35 16.08
C GLY A 129 -10.52 -12.76 16.67
N LYS A 130 -9.50 -13.54 16.31
CA LYS A 130 -9.24 -14.88 16.89
C LYS A 130 -8.95 -14.83 18.39
N LYS A 131 -8.30 -13.79 18.89
CA LYS A 131 -7.90 -13.67 20.31
C LYS A 131 -9.06 -13.34 21.24
N ARG A 132 -10.14 -12.71 20.75
CA ARG A 132 -11.26 -12.24 21.57
C ARG A 132 -12.55 -13.03 21.43
N GLY A 133 -12.75 -13.74 20.31
CA GLY A 133 -13.93 -14.58 20.10
C GLY A 133 -15.26 -13.81 19.96
N ASP A 134 -15.20 -12.49 19.80
CA ASP A 134 -16.35 -11.58 19.72
C ASP A 134 -16.81 -11.31 18.27
N GLY A 135 -15.96 -11.59 17.28
CA GLY A 135 -16.29 -11.37 15.86
C GLY A 135 -16.34 -9.88 15.48
N GLU A 136 -15.76 -8.98 16.29
CA GLU A 136 -15.73 -7.55 15.98
C GLU A 136 -14.80 -7.24 14.80
N VAL A 137 -15.25 -6.31 13.95
CA VAL A 137 -14.44 -5.72 12.88
C VAL A 137 -13.46 -4.75 13.54
N HIS A 138 -12.17 -5.09 13.50
CA HIS A 138 -11.11 -4.27 14.09
C HIS A 138 -10.83 -3.03 13.23
N ASP A 139 -10.32 -1.99 13.88
CA ASP A 139 -10.08 -0.70 13.23
C ASP A 139 -8.79 -0.68 12.37
N ASN A 140 -8.04 -1.78 12.20
CA ASN A 140 -6.77 -1.71 11.44
C ASN A 140 -7.03 -1.45 9.96
N VAL A 141 -8.01 -2.10 9.34
CA VAL A 141 -8.37 -1.82 7.93
C VAL A 141 -8.82 -0.36 7.76
N LYS A 142 -9.56 0.18 8.72
CA LYS A 142 -9.97 1.59 8.74
C LYS A 142 -8.78 2.53 8.96
N ASN A 143 -7.83 2.17 9.81
CA ASN A 143 -6.60 2.94 10.02
C ASN A 143 -5.74 2.93 8.75
N ALA A 144 -5.60 1.78 8.09
CA ALA A 144 -4.86 1.64 6.84
C ALA A 144 -5.49 2.52 5.73
N GLU A 145 -6.83 2.55 5.65
CA GLU A 145 -7.57 3.46 4.77
C GLU A 145 -7.13 4.92 4.94
N GLN A 146 -6.97 5.40 6.18
CA GLN A 146 -6.54 6.78 6.45
C GLN A 146 -5.12 7.05 5.93
N HIS A 147 -4.19 6.10 6.10
CA HIS A 147 -2.84 6.23 5.56
C HIS A 147 -2.81 6.20 4.03
N LEU A 148 -3.62 5.34 3.40
CA LEU A 148 -3.75 5.28 1.94
C LEU A 148 -4.36 6.58 1.39
N LYS A 149 -5.33 7.20 2.09
CA LYS A 149 -5.89 8.50 1.68
C LYS A 149 -4.86 9.63 1.73
N ARG A 150 -3.97 9.64 2.73
CA ARG A 150 -2.85 10.60 2.78
C ARG A 150 -1.93 10.44 1.56
N ALA A 151 -1.58 9.20 1.20
CA ALA A 151 -0.80 8.93 -0.01
C ALA A 151 -1.55 9.35 -1.29
N PHE A 152 -2.86 9.06 -1.37
CA PHE A 152 -3.72 9.48 -2.47
C PHE A 152 -3.67 11.00 -2.65
N SER A 153 -3.93 11.76 -1.59
CA SER A 153 -3.86 13.23 -1.62
C SER A 153 -2.51 13.75 -2.12
N MET A 154 -1.40 13.18 -1.66
CA MET A 154 -0.06 13.58 -2.09
C MET A 154 0.21 13.32 -3.58
N THR A 155 -0.42 12.30 -4.17
CA THR A 155 -0.24 11.96 -5.59
C THR A 155 -1.19 12.73 -6.50
N VAL A 156 -2.47 12.84 -6.13
CA VAL A 156 -3.49 13.47 -6.99
C VAL A 156 -3.29 14.98 -7.11
N ASN A 157 -2.88 15.63 -6.02
CA ASN A 157 -2.65 17.07 -5.98
C ASN A 157 -1.24 17.48 -6.36
N ASP A 158 -0.37 16.54 -6.73
CA ASP A 158 1.01 16.86 -7.10
C ASP A 158 1.02 17.84 -8.29
N ARG A 159 1.85 18.89 -8.19
CA ARG A 159 1.93 19.97 -9.18
C ARG A 159 3.30 20.02 -9.88
N ALA A 160 4.14 19.02 -9.67
CA ALA A 160 5.41 18.89 -10.37
C ALA A 160 5.21 18.79 -11.89
N ALA A 161 6.28 19.08 -12.64
CA ALA A 161 6.31 18.88 -14.08
C ALA A 161 6.00 17.41 -14.45
N PRO A 162 5.42 17.13 -15.63
CA PRO A 162 4.93 15.79 -15.98
C PRO A 162 5.97 14.66 -15.81
N ASP A 163 7.24 14.93 -16.10
CA ASP A 163 8.36 14.00 -16.00
C ASP A 163 8.78 13.68 -14.56
N LEU A 164 8.44 14.55 -13.61
CA LEU A 164 8.74 14.40 -12.18
C LEU A 164 7.49 14.11 -11.33
N SER A 165 6.31 14.07 -11.97
CA SER A 165 5.04 14.03 -11.26
C SER A 165 4.65 12.66 -10.71
N LYS A 166 4.12 12.68 -9.49
CA LYS A 166 3.62 11.53 -8.72
C LYS A 166 2.21 11.07 -9.15
N ARG A 167 1.49 11.88 -9.94
CA ARG A 167 0.11 11.61 -10.40
C ARG A 167 -0.11 10.22 -11.03
N PRO A 168 0.85 9.64 -11.79
CA PRO A 168 0.67 8.29 -12.32
C PRO A 168 0.43 7.23 -11.24
N GLY A 169 0.92 7.44 -10.01
CA GLY A 169 0.69 6.54 -8.88
C GLY A 169 -0.72 6.60 -8.28
N THR A 170 -1.51 7.63 -8.60
CA THR A 170 -2.85 7.83 -8.02
C THR A 170 -3.78 6.66 -8.29
N LEU A 171 -3.81 6.14 -9.53
CA LEU A 171 -4.70 5.04 -9.90
C LEU A 171 -4.41 3.77 -9.10
N TYR A 172 -3.13 3.47 -8.83
CA TYR A 172 -2.77 2.32 -8.01
C TYR A 172 -3.33 2.44 -6.58
N ILE A 173 -3.19 3.62 -5.97
CA ILE A 173 -3.65 3.87 -4.60
C ILE A 173 -5.18 3.78 -4.54
N VAL A 174 -5.89 4.35 -5.51
CA VAL A 174 -7.36 4.27 -5.60
C VAL A 174 -7.80 2.82 -5.75
N ASN A 175 -7.09 2.00 -6.53
CA ASN A 175 -7.39 0.56 -6.62
C ASN A 175 -7.25 -0.14 -5.25
N GLN A 176 -6.21 0.16 -4.47
CA GLN A 176 -6.06 -0.41 -3.12
C GLN A 176 -7.15 0.09 -2.16
N LEU A 177 -7.52 1.36 -2.23
CA LEU A 177 -8.65 1.92 -1.46
C LEU A 177 -9.95 1.20 -1.82
N PHE A 178 -10.28 1.01 -3.10
CA PHE A 178 -11.47 0.26 -3.49
C PHE A 178 -11.46 -1.18 -2.99
N LYS A 179 -10.29 -1.85 -2.92
CA LYS A 179 -10.17 -3.16 -2.29
C LYS A 179 -10.51 -3.12 -0.79
N ILE A 180 -10.12 -2.07 -0.07
CA ILE A 180 -10.52 -1.84 1.33
C ILE A 180 -12.03 -1.65 1.43
N TYR A 181 -12.60 -0.69 0.68
CA TYR A 181 -14.04 -0.44 0.72
C TYR A 181 -14.82 -1.69 0.34
N PHE A 182 -14.43 -2.39 -0.72
CA PHE A 182 -15.10 -3.62 -1.11
C PHE A 182 -15.08 -4.68 -0.02
N HIS A 183 -13.97 -4.84 0.68
CA HIS A 183 -13.91 -5.74 1.84
C HIS A 183 -14.93 -5.34 2.92
N VAL A 184 -14.98 -4.05 3.28
CA VAL A 184 -15.93 -3.52 4.28
C VAL A 184 -17.39 -3.65 3.81
N TYR A 185 -17.70 -3.33 2.54
CA TYR A 185 -19.05 -3.42 1.97
C TYR A 185 -19.53 -4.86 1.78
N LEU A 186 -18.65 -5.78 1.36
CA LEU A 186 -18.98 -7.20 1.28
C LEU A 186 -19.36 -7.75 2.64
N ILE A 187 -18.63 -7.37 3.69
CA ILE A 187 -18.94 -7.78 5.06
C ILE A 187 -20.31 -7.27 5.50
N ARG A 188 -20.64 -6.00 5.19
CA ARG A 188 -21.88 -5.36 5.65
C ARG A 188 -23.12 -5.79 4.86
N ASP A 189 -23.07 -5.69 3.53
CA ASP A 189 -24.26 -5.76 2.68
C ASP A 189 -24.27 -6.95 1.71
N LYS A 190 -23.16 -7.71 1.60
CA LYS A 190 -23.00 -8.85 0.69
C LYS A 190 -23.34 -8.55 -0.79
N LYS A 191 -23.20 -7.31 -1.21
CA LYS A 191 -23.44 -6.85 -2.59
C LYS A 191 -22.13 -6.58 -3.31
N ASN A 192 -22.05 -6.95 -4.59
CA ASN A 192 -20.91 -6.63 -5.45
C ASN A 192 -21.01 -5.21 -6.03
N GLN A 193 -21.25 -4.23 -5.17
CA GLN A 193 -21.51 -2.85 -5.56
C GLN A 193 -20.88 -1.90 -4.57
N LEU A 194 -20.28 -0.82 -5.08
CA LEU A 194 -19.75 0.29 -4.28
C LEU A 194 -20.46 1.58 -4.66
N LYS A 195 -21.04 2.26 -3.67
CA LYS A 195 -21.61 3.59 -3.87
C LYS A 195 -20.47 4.59 -3.96
N LEU A 196 -20.37 5.29 -5.09
CA LEU A 196 -19.30 6.27 -5.31
C LEU A 196 -19.44 7.47 -4.37
N VAL A 197 -20.66 7.81 -3.99
CA VAL A 197 -20.93 8.87 -2.99
C VAL A 197 -20.32 8.57 -1.62
N ASP A 198 -20.26 7.29 -1.24
CA ASP A 198 -19.69 6.90 0.05
C ASP A 198 -18.15 6.97 0.00
N PHE A 199 -17.56 6.61 -1.16
CA PHE A 199 -16.13 6.82 -1.41
C PHE A 199 -15.77 8.30 -1.40
N GLN A 200 -16.54 9.12 -2.10
CA GLN A 200 -16.34 10.57 -2.16
C GLN A 200 -16.33 11.20 -0.77
N ALA A 201 -17.38 10.95 0.02
CA ALA A 201 -17.47 11.46 1.39
C ALA A 201 -16.29 11.02 2.26
N ALA A 202 -15.79 9.80 2.04
CA ALA A 202 -14.64 9.28 2.75
C ALA A 202 -13.33 9.99 2.34
N VAL A 203 -13.15 10.33 1.06
CA VAL A 203 -12.01 11.13 0.58
C VAL A 203 -12.09 12.56 1.09
N ASP A 204 -13.26 13.20 1.03
CA ASP A 204 -13.49 14.57 1.50
C ASP A 204 -13.17 14.72 3.00
N ALA A 205 -13.45 13.67 3.79
CA ALA A 205 -13.16 13.65 5.23
C ALA A 205 -11.67 13.72 5.59
N VAL A 206 -10.76 13.55 4.62
CA VAL A 206 -9.30 13.67 4.83
C VAL A 206 -8.77 15.04 4.35
N ASP A 207 -9.68 15.98 4.06
CA ASP A 207 -9.45 17.43 3.88
C ASP A 207 -8.31 17.79 2.94
N SER A 208 -8.16 17.04 1.84
CA SER A 208 -6.94 17.16 1.05
C SER A 208 -7.03 16.66 -0.39
N ALA A 209 -8.21 16.50 -1.02
CA ALA A 209 -8.28 16.29 -2.46
C ALA A 209 -9.50 16.99 -3.05
N ASP A 210 -9.27 17.87 -4.04
CA ASP A 210 -10.33 18.40 -4.91
C ASP A 210 -10.77 17.29 -5.88
N LEU A 211 -11.46 16.28 -5.36
CA LEU A 211 -12.04 15.21 -6.16
C LEU A 211 -13.54 15.45 -6.20
N ASP A 212 -14.10 15.95 -7.30
CA ASP A 212 -15.55 15.97 -7.46
C ASP A 212 -16.06 14.62 -8.02
N MET A 213 -17.38 14.46 -8.07
CA MET A 213 -18.00 13.23 -8.55
C MET A 213 -17.63 12.88 -10.00
N ASP A 214 -17.37 13.87 -10.85
CA ASP A 214 -17.03 13.66 -12.25
C ASP A 214 -15.57 13.19 -12.37
N ALA A 215 -14.67 13.78 -11.59
CA ALA A 215 -13.29 13.35 -11.45
C ALA A 215 -13.21 11.94 -10.85
N LEU A 216 -14.05 11.61 -9.85
CA LEU A 216 -14.15 10.27 -9.29
C LEU A 216 -14.63 9.25 -10.32
N GLU A 217 -15.71 9.57 -11.06
CA GLU A 217 -16.18 8.69 -12.14
C GLU A 217 -15.12 8.50 -13.23
N SER A 218 -14.37 9.54 -13.56
CA SER A 218 -13.23 9.47 -14.49
C SER A 218 -12.11 8.57 -13.97
N LEU A 219 -11.73 8.69 -12.69
CA LEU A 219 -10.76 7.77 -12.06
C LEU A 219 -11.24 6.32 -12.13
N VAL A 220 -12.50 6.05 -11.80
CA VAL A 220 -13.08 4.71 -11.85
C VAL A 220 -13.11 4.18 -13.29
N ALA A 221 -13.47 5.02 -14.26
CA ALA A 221 -13.46 4.66 -15.66
C ALA A 221 -12.05 4.28 -16.13
N ASN A 222 -11.03 5.02 -15.71
CA ASN A 222 -9.63 4.70 -15.98
C ASN A 222 -9.20 3.38 -15.35
N LEU A 223 -9.64 3.06 -14.12
CA LEU A 223 -9.35 1.77 -13.49
C LEU A 223 -9.98 0.60 -14.22
N ILE A 224 -11.20 0.77 -14.74
CA ILE A 224 -11.87 -0.25 -15.55
C ILE A 224 -11.16 -0.41 -16.90
N PHE A 225 -10.88 0.71 -17.57
CA PHE A 225 -10.20 0.73 -18.87
C PHE A 225 -8.82 0.08 -18.80
N MET A 226 -8.04 0.39 -17.77
CA MET A 226 -6.72 -0.22 -17.54
C MET A 226 -6.79 -1.65 -17.00
N GLY A 227 -7.97 -2.24 -16.79
CA GLY A 227 -8.10 -3.62 -16.32
C GLY A 227 -7.82 -3.83 -14.82
N TYR A 228 -7.53 -2.78 -14.05
CA TYR A 228 -7.37 -2.85 -12.60
C TYR A 228 -8.66 -3.24 -11.88
N VAL A 229 -9.82 -2.95 -12.48
CA VAL A 229 -11.15 -3.25 -11.95
C VAL A 229 -12.00 -3.91 -13.05
N LYS A 230 -12.61 -5.05 -12.75
CA LYS A 230 -13.61 -5.68 -13.62
C LYS A 230 -15.01 -5.30 -13.14
N GLY A 231 -15.71 -4.47 -13.92
CA GLY A 231 -17.03 -3.96 -13.57
C GLY A 231 -17.53 -2.89 -14.54
N TYR A 232 -18.61 -2.20 -14.16
CA TYR A 232 -19.14 -1.05 -14.89
C TYR A 232 -19.66 0.03 -13.93
N ILE A 233 -19.71 1.28 -14.39
CA ILE A 233 -20.28 2.40 -13.65
C ILE A 233 -21.73 2.57 -14.06
N SER A 234 -22.64 2.63 -13.08
CA SER A 234 -23.99 3.15 -13.29
C SER A 234 -24.00 4.64 -12.97
N HIS A 235 -23.79 5.49 -13.97
CA HIS A 235 -23.74 6.95 -13.80
C HIS A 235 -25.02 7.50 -13.17
N LYS A 236 -26.19 6.97 -13.56
CA LYS A 236 -27.49 7.37 -13.00
C LYS A 236 -27.59 7.09 -11.51
N LEU A 237 -27.03 5.96 -11.05
CA LEU A 237 -27.12 5.54 -9.66
C LEU A 237 -25.89 5.93 -8.83
N LYS A 238 -24.83 6.45 -9.46
CA LYS A 238 -23.52 6.72 -8.86
C LYS A 238 -22.98 5.49 -8.11
N ILE A 239 -23.05 4.34 -8.76
CA ILE A 239 -22.60 3.04 -8.23
C ILE A 239 -21.59 2.41 -9.20
N LEU A 240 -20.47 1.92 -8.66
CA LEU A 240 -19.58 0.97 -9.32
C LEU A 240 -20.11 -0.44 -9.07
N VAL A 241 -20.52 -1.13 -10.13
CA VAL A 241 -20.94 -2.53 -10.08
C VAL A 241 -19.75 -3.41 -10.44
N LEU A 242 -19.36 -4.28 -9.50
CA LEU A 242 -18.19 -5.13 -9.62
C LEU A 242 -18.55 -6.51 -10.16
N SER A 243 -17.62 -7.11 -10.91
CA SER A 243 -17.75 -8.49 -11.36
C SER A 243 -17.90 -9.44 -10.17
N LYS A 244 -18.77 -10.45 -10.32
CA LYS A 244 -18.89 -11.53 -9.33
C LYS A 244 -17.65 -12.42 -9.25
N SER A 245 -16.89 -12.47 -10.35
CA SER A 245 -15.67 -13.27 -10.46
C SER A 245 -14.48 -12.34 -10.68
N ASN A 246 -13.50 -12.44 -9.77
CA ASN A 246 -12.24 -11.68 -9.83
C ASN A 246 -12.45 -10.17 -10.11
N PRO A 247 -13.16 -9.43 -9.24
CA PRO A 247 -13.44 -7.99 -9.46
C PRO A 247 -12.18 -7.12 -9.49
N PHE A 248 -11.08 -7.58 -8.89
CA PHE A 248 -9.80 -6.88 -8.88
C PHE A 248 -8.66 -7.83 -9.31
N PRO A 249 -8.33 -7.87 -10.61
CA PRO A 249 -7.25 -8.73 -11.11
C PRO A 249 -5.90 -8.50 -10.45
N ALA A 250 -4.99 -9.48 -10.57
CA ALA A 250 -3.62 -9.31 -10.12
C ALA A 250 -2.91 -8.28 -11.01
N ILE A 251 -2.03 -7.47 -10.42
CA ILE A 251 -1.32 -6.41 -11.16
C ILE A 251 -0.42 -6.98 -12.26
N THR A 252 0.12 -8.19 -12.04
CA THR A 252 0.89 -8.93 -13.06
C THR A 252 0.10 -9.16 -14.33
N ASP A 253 -1.20 -9.43 -14.19
CA ASP A 253 -2.09 -9.71 -15.32
C ASP A 253 -2.41 -8.42 -16.10
N VAL A 254 -2.45 -7.29 -15.39
CA VAL A 254 -2.72 -5.97 -15.98
C VAL A 254 -1.52 -5.43 -16.75
N LEU A 255 -0.30 -5.60 -16.23
CA LEU A 255 0.91 -5.07 -16.86
C LEU A 255 1.34 -5.85 -18.11
N GLN A 256 1.00 -7.13 -18.23
CA GLN A 256 1.29 -7.91 -19.43
C GLN A 256 0.46 -7.45 -20.64
N ASP A 257 -0.78 -7.04 -20.43
CA ASP A 257 -1.72 -6.66 -21.50
C ASP A 257 -1.40 -5.28 -22.11
N GLN A 258 -0.67 -4.42 -21.39
CA GLN A 258 -0.23 -3.10 -21.90
C GLN A 258 1.09 -3.15 -22.70
N SER A 259 1.69 -4.33 -22.82
CA SER A 259 2.94 -4.57 -23.58
C SER A 259 2.71 -5.28 -24.93
N ALA A 260 1.45 -5.47 -25.31
CA ALA A 260 1.02 -6.11 -26.57
C ALA A 260 0.51 -5.08 -27.59
#